data_AF-A0A8J4YA03-F1
#
_entry.id   AF-A0A8J4YA03-F1
#
_cell.length_a   1.000
_cell.length_b   1.000
_cell.length_c   1.000
_cell.angle_alpha   90.00
_cell.angle_beta   90.00
_cell.angle_gamma   90.00
#
_symmetry.space_group_name_H-M   'P 1'
#
loop_
_entity.id
_entity.type
_entity.pdbx_description
1 polymer ?
#
loop_
_entity_poly.entity_id
_entity_poly.type
_entity_poly.pdbx_seq_one_letter_code
_entity_poly.pdbx_strand_id
1 'polypeptide(L)'
;MATERLQLPSFHHNVQDWLLHVQGYLANTSANDQQKFNAVVCALPTEVATLVQSTITSLPDSNRFAALKSALLNVYRIPDHHHLQELQTITLGDMRPSIMWQQMQLINIRCNTSLPTAVLRSMFLQKLPWETLRRINRSVLQDYLELKLHALRFAKSCNDWTPLRSA
;
A
#
# COMPACT_ATOMS: atom_id res chain seq x y z
N MET A 1 6.57 -8.54 39.98
CA MET A 1 5.76 -8.10 38.83
C MET A 1 6.70 -8.00 37.63
N ALA A 2 6.94 -9.11 36.93
CA ALA A 2 7.87 -9.15 35.80
C ALA A 2 7.22 -8.44 34.60
N THR A 3 7.78 -7.31 34.19
CA THR A 3 7.38 -6.63 32.96
C THR A 3 7.85 -7.51 31.80
N GLU A 4 6.96 -8.34 31.27
CA GLU A 4 7.24 -9.18 30.11
C GLU A 4 7.67 -8.26 28.97
N ARG A 5 8.97 -8.28 28.64
CA ARG A 5 9.52 -7.44 27.58
C ARG A 5 8.99 -7.98 26.26
N LEU A 6 8.03 -7.28 25.67
CA LEU A 6 7.56 -7.53 24.31
C LEU A 6 8.76 -7.58 23.37
N GLN A 7 9.15 -8.79 22.96
CA GLN A 7 10.26 -9.00 22.03
C GLN A 7 9.72 -8.80 20.62
N LEU A 8 9.86 -7.58 20.11
CA LEU A 8 9.50 -7.27 18.73
C LEU A 8 10.51 -7.87 17.76
N PRO A 9 10.09 -8.20 16.53
CA PRO A 9 11.00 -8.66 15.49
C PRO A 9 12.05 -7.59 15.18
N SER A 10 13.27 -8.04 14.86
CA SER A 10 14.37 -7.17 14.44
C SER A 10 13.95 -6.24 13.31
N PHE A 11 14.39 -4.98 13.38
CA PHE A 11 14.08 -3.97 12.37
C PHE A 11 14.56 -4.40 10.98
N HIS A 12 13.71 -4.20 9.97
CA HIS A 12 13.99 -4.50 8.58
C HIS A 12 14.01 -3.22 7.74
N HIS A 13 14.80 -3.20 6.65
CA HIS A 13 14.95 -2.01 5.79
C HIS A 13 13.61 -1.57 5.15
N ASN A 14 12.71 -2.51 4.88
CA ASN A 14 11.33 -2.20 4.52
C ASN A 14 10.48 -1.94 5.77
N VAL A 15 10.37 -0.66 6.14
CA VAL A 15 9.61 -0.20 7.32
C VAL A 15 8.14 -0.59 7.24
N GLN A 16 7.55 -0.67 6.05
CA GLN A 16 6.14 -1.01 5.88
C GLN A 16 5.86 -2.48 6.24
N ASP A 17 6.70 -3.41 5.78
CA ASP A 17 6.59 -4.84 6.11
C ASP A 17 6.90 -5.09 7.59
N TRP A 18 7.92 -4.42 8.13
CA TRP A 18 8.24 -4.51 9.55
C TRP A 18 7.09 -4.01 10.44
N LEU A 19 6.47 -2.88 10.09
CA LEU A 19 5.30 -2.38 10.81
C LEU A 19 4.12 -3.36 10.74
N LEU A 20 3.92 -4.07 9.62
CA LEU A 20 2.88 -5.09 9.51
C LEU A 20 3.11 -6.23 10.51
N HIS A 21 4.34 -6.72 10.62
CA HIS A 21 4.71 -7.77 11.58
C HIS A 21 4.54 -7.29 13.03
N VAL A 22 5.00 -6.08 13.33
CA VAL A 22 4.85 -5.46 14.66
C VAL A 22 3.36 -5.31 15.01
N GLN A 23 2.52 -4.87 14.07
CA GLN A 23 1.07 -4.75 14.31
C GLN A 23 0.41 -6.09 14.59
N GLY A 24 0.78 -7.15 13.87
CA GLY A 24 0.28 -8.50 14.14
C GLY A 24 0.66 -8.98 15.54
N TYR A 25 1.90 -8.75 15.97
CA TYR A 25 2.37 -9.11 17.31
C TYR A 25 1.66 -8.31 18.41
N LEU A 26 1.49 -6.99 18.20
CA LEU A 26 0.85 -6.10 19.17
C LEU A 26 -0.68 -6.28 19.24
N ALA A 27 -1.32 -6.79 18.18
CA ALA A 27 -2.73 -7.14 18.18
C ALA A 27 -3.04 -8.33 19.11
N ASN A 28 -2.08 -9.26 19.23
CA ASN A 28 -2.19 -10.42 20.11
C ASN A 28 -1.84 -10.10 21.58
N THR A 29 -1.54 -8.83 21.89
CA THR A 29 -1.09 -8.39 23.21
C THR A 29 -2.08 -7.38 23.81
N SER A 30 -2.44 -7.55 25.08
CA SER A 30 -3.25 -6.60 25.86
C SER A 30 -2.49 -5.35 26.36
N ALA A 31 -1.43 -4.93 25.65
CA ALA A 31 -0.58 -3.81 26.03
C ALA A 31 -1.29 -2.46 25.82
N ASN A 32 -1.12 -1.55 26.77
CA ASN A 32 -1.59 -0.17 26.66
C ASN A 32 -0.79 0.61 25.59
N ASP A 33 -1.33 1.73 25.08
CA ASP A 33 -0.72 2.52 24.01
C ASP A 33 0.72 2.95 24.35
N GLN A 34 0.97 3.32 25.61
CA GLN A 34 2.31 3.66 26.11
C GLN A 34 3.28 2.47 26.08
N GLN A 35 2.81 1.26 26.39
CA GLN A 35 3.64 0.06 26.35
C GLN A 35 3.97 -0.33 24.90
N LYS A 36 3.01 -0.19 23.99
CA LYS A 36 3.22 -0.38 22.53
C LYS A 36 4.24 0.60 21.99
N PHE A 37 4.10 1.89 22.36
CA PHE A 37 5.05 2.94 21.99
C PHE A 37 6.47 2.63 22.49
N ASN A 38 6.63 2.34 23.78
CA ASN A 38 7.94 2.03 24.36
C ASN A 38 8.57 0.79 23.72
N ALA A 39 7.78 -0.26 23.44
CA ALA A 39 8.27 -1.47 22.79
C ALA A 39 8.82 -1.17 21.39
N VAL A 40 8.10 -0.39 20.58
CA VAL A 40 8.53 -0.02 19.23
C VAL A 40 9.78 0.85 19.27
N VAL A 41 9.85 1.85 20.15
CA VAL A 41 11.04 2.71 20.30
C VAL A 41 12.28 1.88 20.66
N CYS A 42 12.14 0.89 21.56
CA CYS A 42 13.24 -0.01 21.92
C CYS A 42 13.68 -0.95 20.77
N ALA A 43 12.80 -1.24 19.81
CA ALA A 43 13.10 -2.09 18.66
C ALA A 43 13.71 -1.32 17.47
N LEU A 44 13.64 0.01 17.48
CA LEU A 44 14.21 0.86 16.43
C LEU A 44 15.74 0.99 16.59
N PRO A 45 16.52 0.92 15.49
CA PRO A 45 17.92 1.28 15.51
C PRO A 45 18.11 2.76 15.91
N THR A 46 19.23 3.09 16.54
CA THR A 46 19.54 4.45 16.99
C THR A 46 19.42 5.49 15.86
N GLU A 47 19.90 5.14 14.66
CA GLU A 47 19.82 6.00 13.47
C GLU A 47 18.38 6.38 13.12
N VAL A 48 17.47 5.39 13.20
CA VAL A 48 16.05 5.58 12.92
C VAL A 48 15.38 6.36 14.04
N ALA A 49 15.73 6.07 15.29
CA ALA A 49 15.20 6.79 16.45
C ALA A 49 15.53 8.29 16.37
N THR A 50 16.74 8.67 15.95
CA THR A 50 17.14 10.08 15.77
C THR A 50 16.34 10.77 14.67
N LEU A 51 16.08 10.10 13.53
CA LEU A 51 15.28 10.66 12.43
C LEU A 51 13.83 10.96 12.83
N VAL A 52 13.24 10.11 13.67
CA VAL A 52 11.84 10.23 14.08
C VAL A 52 11.71 11.03 15.39
N GLN A 53 12.80 11.30 16.11
CA GLN A 53 12.81 11.99 17.41
C GLN A 53 12.12 13.35 17.36
N SER A 54 12.43 14.18 16.36
CA SER A 54 11.84 15.51 16.19
C SER A 54 10.33 15.44 15.96
N THR A 55 9.87 14.42 15.23
CA THR A 55 8.45 14.15 15.04
C THR A 55 7.82 13.64 16.35
N ILE A 56 8.51 12.76 17.10
CA ILE A 56 8.03 12.21 18.37
C ILE A 56 7.84 13.29 19.45
N THR A 57 8.76 14.25 19.54
CA THR A 57 8.67 15.34 20.52
C THR A 57 7.49 16.28 20.25
N SER A 58 7.00 16.33 19.02
CA SER A 58 5.86 17.16 18.62
C SER A 58 4.49 16.45 18.74
N LEU A 59 4.45 15.19 19.17
CA LEU A 59 3.21 14.41 19.20
C LEU A 59 2.34 14.74 20.42
N PRO A 60 1.01 14.91 20.25
CA PRO A 60 0.07 15.01 21.36
C PRO A 60 0.02 13.69 22.16
N ASP A 61 -0.37 13.78 23.44
CA ASP A 61 -0.40 12.64 24.39
C ASP A 61 -1.36 11.50 23.99
N SER A 62 -2.30 11.74 23.08
CA SER A 62 -3.30 10.78 22.62
C SER A 62 -2.85 10.04 21.35
N ASN A 63 -2.98 8.70 21.34
CA ASN A 63 -2.64 7.81 20.21
C ASN A 63 -1.16 7.90 19.75
N ARG A 64 -0.22 7.94 20.70
CA ARG A 64 1.23 8.03 20.45
C ARG A 64 1.73 6.92 19.52
N PHE A 65 1.20 5.70 19.66
CA PHE A 65 1.57 4.60 18.77
C PHE A 65 1.15 4.84 17.31
N ALA A 66 -0.09 5.28 17.08
CA ALA A 66 -0.60 5.56 15.74
C ALA A 66 0.19 6.69 15.06
N ALA A 67 0.58 7.69 15.84
CA ALA A 67 1.30 8.84 15.33
C ALA A 67 2.81 8.56 15.10
N LEU A 68 3.42 7.67 15.89
CA LEU A 68 4.75 7.15 15.60
C LEU A 68 4.75 6.30 14.32
N LYS A 69 3.69 5.51 14.09
CA LYS A 69 3.54 4.76 12.83
C LYS A 69 3.50 5.68 11.62
N SER A 70 2.69 6.74 11.66
CA SER A 70 2.59 7.68 10.54
C SER A 70 3.91 8.45 10.33
N ALA A 71 4.60 8.82 11.42
CA ALA A 71 5.92 9.44 11.35
C ALA A 71 6.96 8.53 10.66
N LEU A 72 7.05 7.26 11.07
CA LEU A 72 7.93 6.28 10.45
C LEU A 72 7.63 6.09 8.96
N LEU A 73 6.35 5.94 8.60
CA LEU A 73 5.95 5.81 7.20
C LEU A 73 6.28 7.06 6.38
N ASN A 74 6.20 8.26 6.98
CA ASN A 74 6.53 9.50 6.28
C ASN A 74 8.03 9.69 6.09
N VAL A 75 8.86 9.32 7.07
CA VAL A 75 10.33 9.41 6.98
C VAL A 75 10.88 8.46 5.91
N TYR A 76 10.34 7.24 5.84
CA TYR A 76 10.75 6.22 4.85
C TYR A 76 9.89 6.26 3.59
N ARG A 77 9.13 7.34 3.38
CA ARG A 77 8.26 7.50 2.22
C ARG A 77 9.10 7.67 0.96
N ILE A 78 8.97 6.73 0.04
CA ILE A 78 9.44 6.93 -1.33
C ILE A 78 8.54 8.01 -1.97
N PRO A 79 9.10 9.10 -2.51
CA PRO A 79 8.30 10.18 -3.04
C PRO A 79 7.56 9.75 -4.33
N ASP A 80 6.36 10.30 -4.55
CA ASP A 80 5.50 9.90 -5.68
C ASP A 80 6.17 10.06 -7.05
N HIS A 81 7.06 11.05 -7.22
CA HIS A 81 7.80 11.24 -8.47
C HIS A 81 8.71 10.05 -8.81
N HIS A 82 9.25 9.36 -7.81
CA HIS A 82 10.09 8.19 -8.02
C HIS A 82 9.27 7.02 -8.58
N HIS A 83 8.09 6.76 -8.02
CA HIS A 83 7.17 5.76 -8.55
C HIS A 83 6.65 6.13 -9.95
N LEU A 84 6.39 7.41 -10.22
CA LEU A 84 6.04 7.89 -11.55
C LEU A 84 7.19 7.70 -12.56
N GLN A 85 8.42 7.94 -12.13
CA GLN A 85 9.61 7.68 -12.94
C GLN A 85 9.75 6.17 -13.19
N GLU A 86 9.53 5.33 -12.19
CA GLU A 86 9.56 3.86 -12.32
C GLU A 86 8.51 3.36 -13.32
N LEU A 87 7.28 3.90 -13.27
CA LEU A 87 6.22 3.66 -14.26
C LEU A 87 6.58 4.14 -15.67
N GLN A 88 7.44 5.15 -15.79
CA GLN A 88 7.92 5.64 -17.08
C GLN A 88 9.10 4.82 -17.61
N THR A 89 9.96 4.31 -16.74
CA THR A 89 11.15 3.54 -17.14
C THR A 89 10.86 2.07 -17.38
N ILE A 90 9.77 1.52 -16.84
CA ILE A 90 9.39 0.12 -17.11
C ILE A 90 9.17 -0.08 -18.62
N THR A 91 9.87 -1.06 -19.21
CA THR A 91 9.79 -1.39 -20.63
C THR A 91 9.35 -2.83 -20.81
N LEU A 92 8.70 -3.13 -21.94
CA LEU A 92 8.27 -4.49 -22.24
C LEU A 92 9.47 -5.46 -22.34
N GLY A 93 10.56 -5.09 -23.04
CA GLY A 93 11.70 -5.98 -23.25
C GLY A 93 11.27 -7.37 -23.75
N ASP A 94 11.68 -8.43 -23.04
CA ASP A 94 11.25 -9.83 -23.26
C ASP A 94 10.02 -10.24 -22.42
N MET A 95 9.45 -9.31 -21.65
CA MET A 95 8.37 -9.58 -20.71
C MET A 95 7.02 -9.69 -21.43
N ARG A 96 6.17 -10.60 -20.94
CA ARG A 96 4.79 -10.68 -21.43
C ARG A 96 4.01 -9.42 -21.04
N PRO A 97 3.13 -8.89 -21.92
CA PRO A 97 2.29 -7.73 -21.63
C PRO A 97 1.46 -7.86 -20.35
N SER A 98 1.01 -9.06 -20.02
CA SER A 98 0.27 -9.34 -18.77
C SER A 98 1.12 -9.12 -17.51
N ILE A 99 2.38 -9.52 -17.55
CA ILE A 99 3.31 -9.36 -16.42
C ILE A 99 3.69 -7.88 -16.28
N MET A 100 3.94 -7.19 -17.38
CA MET A 100 4.20 -5.74 -17.38
C MET A 100 3.00 -4.97 -16.80
N TRP A 101 1.77 -5.33 -17.19
CA TRP A 101 0.56 -4.71 -16.65
C TRP A 101 0.44 -4.92 -15.13
N GLN A 102 0.67 -6.15 -14.66
CA GLN A 102 0.65 -6.45 -13.23
C GLN A 102 1.72 -5.63 -12.46
N GLN A 103 2.93 -5.50 -13.01
CA GLN A 103 3.98 -4.69 -12.40
C GLN A 103 3.59 -3.20 -12.34
N MET A 104 3.02 -2.64 -13.41
CA MET A 104 2.53 -1.26 -13.41
C MET A 104 1.41 -1.06 -12.36
N GLN A 105 0.54 -2.05 -12.15
CA GLN A 105 -0.46 -2.00 -11.09
C GLN A 105 0.17 -2.03 -9.69
N LEU A 106 1.17 -2.89 -9.47
CA LEU A 106 1.88 -3.00 -8.20
C LEU A 106 2.61 -1.69 -7.85
N ILE A 107 3.27 -1.05 -8.83
CA ILE A 107 3.91 0.25 -8.63
C ILE A 107 2.85 1.32 -8.32
N ASN A 108 1.72 1.32 -9.03
CA ASN A 108 0.65 2.30 -8.82
C ASN A 108 -0.03 2.17 -7.45
N ILE A 109 -0.13 0.97 -6.88
CA ILE A 109 -0.68 0.74 -5.53
C ILE A 109 0.27 1.28 -4.45
N ARG A 110 1.57 1.37 -4.74
CA ARG A 110 2.59 1.93 -3.82
C ARG A 110 2.66 3.46 -3.87
N CYS A 111 2.10 4.10 -4.89
CA CYS A 111 1.95 5.56 -4.94
C CYS A 111 0.98 6.03 -3.86
N ASN A 112 1.29 7.16 -3.22
CA ASN A 112 0.37 7.80 -2.27
C ASN A 112 -0.86 8.36 -3.01
N THR A 113 -0.65 8.86 -4.23
CA THR A 113 -1.73 9.21 -5.16
C THR A 113 -1.75 8.20 -6.30
N SER A 114 -2.62 7.20 -6.18
CA SER A 114 -2.85 6.22 -7.25
C SER A 114 -3.33 6.92 -8.52
N LEU A 115 -2.69 6.62 -9.65
CA LEU A 115 -3.14 7.09 -10.94
C LEU A 115 -4.49 6.45 -11.29
N PRO A 116 -5.40 7.21 -11.91
CA PRO A 116 -6.65 6.64 -12.39
C PRO A 116 -6.35 5.55 -13.43
N THR A 117 -7.12 4.46 -13.37
CA THR A 117 -6.91 3.27 -14.23
C THR A 117 -6.84 3.60 -15.71
N ALA A 118 -7.55 4.64 -16.17
CA ALA A 118 -7.50 5.11 -17.56
C ALA A 118 -6.12 5.67 -17.96
N VAL A 119 -5.45 6.40 -17.05
CA VAL A 119 -4.11 6.96 -17.27
C VAL A 119 -3.06 5.87 -17.19
N LEU A 120 -3.14 4.98 -16.20
CA LEU A 120 -2.22 3.84 -16.13
C LEU A 120 -2.33 2.96 -17.39
N ARG A 121 -3.55 2.76 -17.89
CA ARG A 121 -3.81 2.03 -19.14
C ARG A 121 -3.26 2.74 -20.37
N SER A 122 -3.42 4.06 -20.49
CA SER A 122 -2.85 4.79 -21.63
C SER A 122 -1.32 4.71 -21.62
N MET A 123 -0.68 4.84 -20.45
CA MET A 123 0.77 4.66 -20.30
C MET A 123 1.21 3.25 -20.71
N PHE A 124 0.48 2.21 -20.30
CA PHE A 124 0.76 0.84 -20.70
C PHE A 124 0.67 0.65 -22.22
N LEU A 125 -0.41 1.14 -22.84
CA LEU A 125 -0.62 1.02 -24.29
C LEU A 125 0.45 1.76 -25.09
N GLN A 126 0.93 2.91 -24.61
CA GLN A 126 2.01 3.67 -25.24
C GLN A 126 3.35 2.92 -25.24
N LYS A 127 3.54 1.94 -24.35
CA LYS A 127 4.80 1.19 -24.22
C LYS A 127 4.82 -0.14 -24.95
N LEU A 128 3.71 -0.55 -25.57
CA LEU A 128 3.62 -1.81 -26.29
C LEU A 128 4.08 -1.63 -27.76
N PRO A 129 4.82 -2.61 -28.32
CA PRO A 129 5.09 -2.65 -29.75
C PRO A 129 3.78 -2.75 -30.55
N TRP A 130 3.78 -2.15 -31.73
CA TRP A 130 2.62 -2.13 -32.64
C TRP A 130 2.05 -3.52 -32.93
N GLU A 131 2.91 -4.53 -33.09
CA GLU A 131 2.49 -5.92 -33.35
C GLU A 131 1.71 -6.52 -32.18
N THR A 132 2.14 -6.22 -30.96
CA THR A 132 1.49 -6.64 -29.72
C THR A 132 0.16 -5.92 -29.53
N LEU A 133 0.13 -4.60 -29.81
CA LEU A 133 -1.10 -3.80 -29.77
C LEU A 133 -2.16 -4.33 -30.73
N ARG A 134 -1.78 -4.69 -31.96
CA ARG A 134 -2.72 -5.25 -32.95
C ARG A 134 -3.40 -6.52 -32.44
N ARG A 135 -2.66 -7.36 -31.70
CA ARG A 135 -3.18 -8.62 -31.13
C ARG A 135 -4.05 -8.38 -29.90
N ILE A 136 -3.65 -7.44 -29.04
CA ILE A 136 -4.32 -7.12 -27.77
C ILE A 136 -5.60 -6.29 -27.97
N ASN A 137 -5.62 -5.35 -28.92
CA ASN A 137 -6.79 -4.48 -29.15
C ASN A 137 -8.04 -5.29 -29.55
N ARG A 138 -7.85 -6.50 -30.11
CA ARG A 138 -8.95 -7.41 -30.44
C ARG A 138 -9.51 -8.17 -29.23
N SER A 139 -8.69 -8.52 -28.23
CA SER A 139 -9.09 -9.31 -27.06
C SER A 139 -9.43 -8.48 -25.82
N VAL A 140 -8.68 -7.39 -25.56
CA VAL A 140 -8.84 -6.56 -24.35
C VAL A 140 -10.05 -5.64 -24.41
N LEU A 141 -10.53 -5.26 -25.60
CA LEU A 141 -11.84 -4.59 -25.71
C LEU A 141 -12.98 -5.53 -25.33
N GLN A 142 -12.85 -6.82 -25.62
CA GLN A 142 -13.87 -7.82 -25.32
C GLN A 142 -13.89 -8.14 -23.82
N ASP A 143 -12.73 -8.39 -23.22
CA ASP A 143 -12.59 -8.71 -21.79
C ASP A 143 -12.97 -7.52 -20.88
N TYR A 144 -12.61 -6.30 -21.27
CA TYR A 144 -12.95 -5.08 -20.50
C TYR A 144 -14.44 -4.72 -20.56
N LEU A 145 -15.11 -4.98 -21.69
CA LEU A 145 -16.56 -4.76 -21.81
C LEU A 145 -17.34 -5.80 -20.99
N GLU A 146 -16.90 -7.06 -21.03
CA GLU A 146 -17.46 -8.16 -20.24
C GLU A 146 -17.28 -7.93 -18.74
N LEU A 147 -16.07 -7.53 -18.29
CA LEU A 147 -15.81 -7.19 -16.88
C LEU A 147 -16.63 -5.99 -16.40
N LYS A 148 -16.82 -4.95 -17.23
CA LYS A 148 -17.70 -3.82 -16.91
C LYS A 148 -19.17 -4.23 -16.84
N LEU A 149 -19.64 -5.07 -17.78
CA LEU A 149 -21.01 -5.58 -17.79
C LEU A 149 -21.27 -6.46 -16.56
N HIS A 150 -20.30 -7.28 -16.15
CA HIS A 150 -20.39 -8.09 -14.94
C HIS A 150 -20.41 -7.21 -13.68
N ALA A 151 -19.49 -6.24 -13.57
CA ALA A 151 -19.47 -5.32 -12.43
C ALA A 151 -20.77 -4.49 -12.31
N LEU A 152 -21.37 -4.09 -13.43
CA LEU A 152 -22.66 -3.39 -13.45
C LEU A 152 -23.85 -4.31 -13.11
N ARG A 153 -23.82 -5.60 -13.51
CA ARG A 153 -24.80 -6.61 -13.08
C ARG A 153 -24.73 -6.87 -11.58
N PHE A 154 -23.53 -6.98 -11.03
CA PHE A 154 -23.31 -7.14 -9.58
C PHE A 154 -23.75 -5.90 -8.80
N ALA A 155 -23.45 -4.69 -9.31
CA ALA A 155 -23.91 -3.45 -8.67
C ALA A 155 -25.44 -3.29 -8.65
N LYS A 156 -26.14 -3.74 -9.71
CA LYS A 156 -27.62 -3.80 -9.70
C LYS A 156 -28.17 -4.84 -8.73
N SER A 157 -27.46 -5.96 -8.54
CA SER A 157 -27.85 -7.01 -7.59
C SER A 157 -27.64 -6.61 -6.13
N CYS A 158 -26.71 -5.68 -5.83
CA CYS A 158 -26.45 -5.20 -4.47
C CYS A 158 -27.35 -4.04 -4.01
N ASN A 159 -28.20 -3.48 -4.89
CA ASN A 159 -29.20 -2.48 -4.50
C ASN A 159 -30.46 -3.07 -3.84
N ASP A 160 -30.52 -4.40 -3.63
CA ASP A 160 -31.67 -5.05 -2.97
C ASP A 160 -31.57 -5.05 -1.42
N TRP A 161 -30.43 -4.65 -0.85
CA TRP A 161 -30.30 -4.50 0.60
C TRP A 161 -30.77 -3.11 1.04
N THR A 162 -32.08 -2.93 1.08
CA THR A 162 -32.70 -1.91 1.92
C THR A 162 -32.49 -2.30 3.39
N PRO A 163 -32.02 -1.37 4.26
CA PRO A 163 -31.94 -1.68 5.68
C PRO A 163 -33.37 -1.74 6.22
N LEU A 164 -33.80 -2.91 6.68
CA LEU A 164 -35.01 -3.02 7.49
C LEU A 164 -34.80 -2.20 8.76
N ARG A 165 -35.33 -0.99 8.69
CA ARG A 165 -35.48 -0.01 9.75
C ARG A 165 -36.47 -0.55 10.78
N SER A 166 -36.02 -0.55 12.04
CA SER A 166 -36.78 -0.30 13.27
C SER A 166 -38.02 -1.15 13.59
N ALA A 167 -37.95 -1.88 14.71
CA ALA A 167 -38.81 -1.69 15.89
C ALA A 167 -38.22 -2.45 17.09
#